data_AF-A0A6M3K9V0-F1
#
_entry.id   AF-A0A6M3K9V0-F1
#
_cell.length_a   1.000
_cell.length_b   1.000
_cell.length_c   1.000
_cell.angle_alpha   90.00
_cell.angle_beta   90.00
_cell.angle_gamma   90.00
#
_symmetry.space_group_name_H-M   'P 1'
#
loop_
_entity.id
_entity.type
_entity.pdbx_description
1 polymer ?
#
loop_
_entity_poly.entity_id
_entity_poly.type
_entity_poly.pdbx_seq_one_letter_code
_entity_poly.pdbx_strand_id
1 'polypeptide(L)'
;MIVGYTSGVFDLFHIGHLNILRNSKSMCDHLIVGVSTDDLVVKYKKKNPIIPMLERIEILRHIIYVDTVIVQEDMDKMKMWRRLKFNILFVGDDWFDTLKWQEYEKDFNKVGVRVIYFPYYRGTSSTKINQILDESR
;
A
#
# COMPACT_ATOMS: atom_id res chain seq x y z
N MET A 1 11.29 -12.72 -14.32
CA MET A 1 10.32 -11.65 -14.09
C MET A 1 10.24 -11.39 -12.60
N ILE A 2 10.54 -10.16 -12.16
CA ILE A 2 10.47 -9.70 -10.78
C ILE A 2 9.09 -9.11 -10.54
N VAL A 3 8.32 -9.72 -9.64
CA VAL A 3 7.00 -9.25 -9.25
C VAL A 3 7.10 -8.43 -7.97
N GLY A 4 6.66 -7.19 -8.04
CA GLY A 4 6.53 -6.26 -6.93
C GLY A 4 5.13 -6.29 -6.33
N TYR A 5 5.04 -6.12 -5.01
CA TYR A 5 3.77 -5.93 -4.33
C TYR A 5 3.83 -4.75 -3.37
N THR A 6 2.83 -3.89 -3.42
CA THR A 6 2.57 -2.89 -2.38
C THR A 6 1.09 -2.86 -2.08
N SER A 7 0.71 -2.29 -0.95
CA SER A 7 -0.69 -2.23 -0.55
C SER A 7 -0.97 -1.05 0.36
N GLY A 8 -2.17 -0.52 0.26
CA GLY A 8 -2.57 0.63 1.05
C GLY A 8 -4.05 0.96 0.89
N VAL A 9 -4.44 2.06 1.53
CA VAL A 9 -5.78 2.60 1.37
C VAL A 9 -5.86 3.40 0.08
N PHE A 10 -4.89 4.26 -0.21
CA PHE A 10 -4.91 5.14 -1.39
C PHE A 10 -6.12 6.10 -1.42
N ASP A 11 -6.64 6.45 -0.24
CA ASP A 11 -7.71 7.45 -0.09
C ASP A 11 -7.17 8.86 -0.35
N LEU A 12 -8.03 9.76 -0.87
CA LEU A 12 -7.66 11.12 -1.24
C LEU A 12 -6.33 11.16 -2.00
N PHE A 13 -6.25 10.42 -3.12
CA PHE A 13 -5.00 10.11 -3.81
C PHE A 13 -4.15 11.36 -4.10
N HIS A 14 -2.85 11.30 -3.77
CA HIS A 14 -1.95 12.45 -3.81
C HIS A 14 -0.51 12.03 -4.16
N ILE A 15 0.40 13.00 -4.29
CA ILE A 15 1.78 12.79 -4.75
C ILE A 15 2.57 11.77 -3.89
N GLY A 16 2.32 11.72 -2.59
CA GLY A 16 2.89 10.67 -1.72
C GLY A 16 2.56 9.25 -2.20
N HIS A 17 1.30 8.97 -2.56
CA HIS A 17 0.89 7.69 -3.14
C HIS A 17 1.54 7.46 -4.51
N LEU A 18 1.55 8.48 -5.38
CA LEU A 18 2.18 8.36 -6.70
C LEU A 18 3.68 8.02 -6.61
N ASN A 19 4.39 8.62 -5.64
CA ASN A 19 5.82 8.41 -5.43
C ASN A 19 6.13 6.97 -5.00
N ILE A 20 5.37 6.40 -4.06
CA ILE A 20 5.58 4.99 -3.66
C ILE A 20 5.33 4.04 -4.83
N LEU A 21 4.28 4.29 -5.64
CA LEU A 21 3.98 3.48 -6.82
C LEU A 21 5.08 3.58 -7.88
N ARG A 22 5.53 4.80 -8.21
CA ARG A 22 6.62 5.05 -9.16
C ARG A 22 7.91 4.36 -8.73
N ASN A 23 8.30 4.53 -7.47
CA ASN A 23 9.53 3.94 -6.95
C ASN A 23 9.44 2.42 -6.93
N SER A 24 8.29 1.85 -6.52
CA SER A 24 8.06 0.41 -6.54
C SER A 24 8.18 -0.17 -7.95
N LYS A 25 7.55 0.47 -8.95
CA LYS A 25 7.61 0.05 -10.36
C LYS A 25 9.03 0.09 -10.91
N SER A 26 9.86 1.07 -10.52
CA SER A 26 11.25 1.15 -10.98
C SER A 26 12.12 -0.03 -10.53
N MET A 27 11.64 -0.85 -9.58
CA MET A 27 12.37 -1.96 -8.98
C MET A 27 11.76 -3.33 -9.30
N CYS A 28 10.75 -3.41 -10.17
CA CYS A 28 10.11 -4.66 -10.57
C CYS A 28 9.62 -4.61 -12.02
N ASP A 29 9.45 -5.78 -12.62
CA ASP A 29 8.90 -5.90 -13.98
C ASP A 29 7.37 -5.72 -13.96
N HIS A 30 6.72 -6.21 -12.90
CA HIS A 30 5.26 -6.18 -12.73
C HIS A 30 4.88 -5.79 -11.30
N LEU A 31 4.19 -4.66 -11.12
CA LEU A 31 3.74 -4.14 -9.85
C LEU A 31 2.26 -4.47 -9.61
N ILE A 32 2.01 -5.25 -8.56
CA ILE A 32 0.68 -5.52 -8.02
C ILE A 32 0.40 -4.58 -6.86
N VAL A 33 -0.75 -3.90 -6.89
CA VAL A 33 -1.20 -2.97 -5.84
C VAL A 33 -2.45 -3.50 -5.16
N GLY A 34 -2.33 -3.80 -3.87
CA GLY A 34 -3.45 -4.18 -3.01
C GLY A 34 -4.20 -2.97 -2.45
N VAL A 35 -5.50 -2.88 -2.72
CA VAL A 35 -6.37 -1.83 -2.20
C VAL A 35 -7.16 -2.36 -1.02
N SER A 36 -6.95 -1.77 0.16
CA SER A 36 -7.69 -2.15 1.38
C SER A 36 -9.18 -1.88 1.23
N THR A 37 -10.03 -2.84 1.59
CA THR A 37 -11.49 -2.66 1.67
C THR A 37 -11.86 -1.61 2.72
N ASP A 38 -13.01 -0.96 2.55
CA ASP A 38 -13.48 0.05 3.51
C ASP A 38 -13.64 -0.57 4.91
N ASP A 39 -14.24 -1.76 5.00
CA ASP A 39 -14.38 -2.52 6.25
C ASP A 39 -13.02 -2.84 6.91
N LEU A 40 -12.01 -3.21 6.11
CA LEU A 40 -10.67 -3.45 6.63
C LEU A 40 -10.13 -2.17 7.27
N VAL A 41 -10.20 -1.04 6.55
CA VAL A 41 -9.71 0.26 7.04
C VAL A 41 -10.41 0.67 8.34
N VAL A 42 -11.73 0.50 8.42
CA VAL A 42 -12.49 0.74 9.66
C VAL A 42 -11.98 -0.15 10.78
N LYS A 43 -11.75 -1.44 10.51
CA LYS A 43 -11.30 -2.41 11.51
C LYS A 43 -9.93 -2.07 12.10
N TYR A 44 -8.93 -1.81 11.25
CA TYR A 44 -7.53 -1.64 11.70
C TYR A 44 -7.11 -0.19 11.94
N LYS A 45 -7.68 0.78 11.21
CA LYS A 45 -7.32 2.21 11.29
C LYS A 45 -8.35 3.06 12.04
N LYS A 46 -9.53 2.52 12.34
CA LYS A 46 -10.64 3.24 12.99
C LYS A 46 -11.01 4.54 12.25
N LYS A 47 -10.89 4.51 10.92
CA LYS A 47 -11.23 5.62 10.03
C LYS A 47 -12.05 5.11 8.86
N ASN A 48 -13.04 5.88 8.43
CA ASN A 48 -13.73 5.66 7.17
C ASN A 48 -12.93 6.36 6.06
N PRO A 49 -12.55 5.67 4.97
CA PRO A 49 -12.09 6.34 3.77
C PRO A 49 -13.14 7.33 3.27
N ILE A 50 -12.71 8.48 2.75
CA ILE A 50 -13.60 9.45 2.11
C ILE A 50 -14.03 8.93 0.74
N ILE A 51 -13.09 8.36 -0.01
CA ILE A 51 -13.33 7.79 -1.34
C ILE A 51 -13.62 6.28 -1.19
N PRO A 52 -14.78 5.78 -1.67
CA PRO A 52 -15.11 4.36 -1.65
C PRO A 52 -14.07 3.47 -2.33
N MET A 53 -13.94 2.22 -1.89
CA MET A 53 -12.93 1.29 -2.42
C MET A 53 -12.94 1.17 -3.95
N LEU A 54 -14.11 1.08 -4.58
CA LEU A 54 -14.21 0.90 -6.02
C LEU A 54 -13.65 2.10 -6.80
N GLU A 55 -13.86 3.31 -6.32
CA GLU A 55 -13.29 4.52 -6.90
C GLU A 55 -11.76 4.56 -6.73
N ARG A 56 -11.25 4.16 -5.55
CA ARG A 56 -9.81 4.05 -5.29
C ARG A 56 -9.13 3.03 -6.21
N ILE A 57 -9.80 1.90 -6.48
CA ILE A 57 -9.35 0.90 -7.47
C ILE A 57 -9.29 1.53 -8.86
N GLU A 58 -10.33 2.24 -9.28
CA GLU A 58 -10.43 2.80 -10.62
C GLU A 58 -9.34 3.86 -10.87
N ILE A 59 -9.04 4.71 -9.88
CA ILE A 59 -7.90 5.63 -9.91
C ILE A 59 -6.60 4.86 -10.17
N LEU A 60 -6.34 3.80 -9.38
CA LEU A 60 -5.08 3.05 -9.47
C LEU A 60 -4.91 2.31 -10.80
N ARG A 61 -5.99 1.84 -11.42
CA ARG A 61 -5.95 1.19 -12.75
C ARG A 61 -5.47 2.14 -13.86
N HIS A 62 -5.56 3.45 -13.65
CA HIS A 62 -5.13 4.47 -14.59
C HIS A 62 -3.74 5.06 -14.26
N ILE A 63 -3.07 4.57 -13.22
CA ILE A 63 -1.70 4.97 -12.90
C ILE A 63 -0.73 4.14 -13.73
N ILE A 64 0.07 4.81 -14.58
CA ILE A 64 1.03 4.17 -15.50
C ILE A 64 2.04 3.21 -14.82
N TYR A 65 2.27 3.38 -13.52
CA TYR A 65 3.19 2.55 -12.75
C TYR A 65 2.57 1.25 -12.23
N VAL A 66 1.25 1.06 -12.37
CA VAL A 66 0.50 -0.04 -11.77
C VAL A 66 0.06 -1.01 -12.85
N ASP A 67 0.54 -2.26 -12.79
CA ASP A 67 0.18 -3.29 -13.77
C ASP A 67 -1.05 -4.09 -13.36
N THR A 68 -1.29 -4.24 -12.05
CA THR A 68 -2.46 -4.99 -11.54
C THR A 68 -2.94 -4.40 -10.23
N VAL A 69 -4.25 -4.18 -10.13
CA VAL A 69 -4.91 -3.78 -8.90
C VAL A 69 -5.70 -4.97 -8.36
N ILE A 70 -5.57 -5.25 -7.06
CA ILE A 70 -6.32 -6.31 -6.38
C ILE A 70 -6.96 -5.78 -5.10
N VAL A 71 -8.02 -6.46 -4.65
CA VAL A 71 -8.61 -6.20 -3.34
C VAL A 71 -7.77 -6.85 -2.23
N GLN A 72 -7.54 -6.10 -1.17
CA GLN A 72 -6.92 -6.55 0.08
C GLN A 72 -7.98 -6.55 1.19
N GLU A 73 -8.37 -7.74 1.63
CA GLU A 73 -9.43 -7.94 2.62
C GLU A 73 -8.89 -8.17 4.05
N ASP A 74 -7.59 -8.48 4.18
CA ASP A 74 -6.93 -8.67 5.47
C ASP A 74 -5.49 -8.13 5.50
N MET A 75 -4.89 -8.11 6.69
CA MET A 75 -3.53 -7.61 6.92
C MET A 75 -2.47 -8.71 6.87
N ASP A 76 -2.81 -9.96 6.57
CA ASP A 76 -1.86 -11.08 6.53
C ASP A 76 -1.05 -11.05 5.23
N LYS A 77 0.15 -10.47 5.33
CA LYS A 77 1.08 -10.34 4.20
C LYS A 77 1.61 -11.69 3.72
N MET A 78 1.73 -12.70 4.58
CA MET A 78 2.17 -14.04 4.21
C MET A 78 1.07 -14.81 3.47
N LYS A 79 -0.20 -14.62 3.85
CA LYS A 79 -1.34 -15.11 3.07
C LYS A 79 -1.38 -14.49 1.68
N MET A 80 -1.14 -13.19 1.59
CA MET A 80 -1.06 -12.51 0.29
C MET A 80 0.08 -13.05 -0.56
N TRP A 81 1.26 -13.26 0.02
CA TRP A 81 2.39 -13.88 -0.68
C TRP A 81 2.08 -15.31 -1.13
N ARG A 82 1.41 -16.13 -0.31
CA ARG A 82 0.98 -17.48 -0.72
C ARG A 82 0.11 -17.46 -1.98
N ARG A 83 -0.71 -16.42 -2.15
CA ARG A 83 -1.58 -16.22 -3.32
C ARG A 83 -0.83 -15.66 -4.54
N LEU A 84 0.00 -14.64 -4.34
CA LEU A 84 0.57 -13.85 -5.45
C LEU A 84 2.01 -14.22 -5.83
N LYS A 85 2.75 -14.84 -4.91
CA LYS A 85 4.16 -15.20 -5.08
C LYS A 85 5.05 -14.04 -5.56
N PHE A 86 4.82 -12.83 -5.04
CA PHE A 86 5.67 -11.67 -5.31
C PHE A 86 7.10 -11.86 -4.77
N ASN A 87 8.07 -11.20 -5.39
CA ASN A 87 9.49 -11.24 -5.03
C ASN A 87 9.91 -10.08 -4.10
N ILE A 88 9.23 -8.93 -4.22
CA ILE A 88 9.54 -7.73 -3.45
C ILE A 88 8.27 -7.16 -2.83
N LEU A 89 8.30 -6.91 -1.53
CA LEU A 89 7.28 -6.15 -0.80
C LEU A 89 7.76 -4.71 -0.60
N PHE A 90 7.00 -3.74 -1.09
CA PHE A 90 7.28 -2.32 -0.90
C PHE A 90 6.34 -1.70 0.13
N VAL A 91 6.90 -0.96 1.08
CA VAL A 91 6.17 -0.28 2.14
C VAL A 91 6.73 1.10 2.45
N GLY A 92 5.92 1.95 3.07
CA GLY A 92 6.41 3.17 3.72
C GLY A 92 7.22 2.83 4.98
N ASP A 93 8.16 3.71 5.35
CA ASP A 93 9.00 3.59 6.54
C ASP A 93 8.26 3.85 7.86
N ASP A 94 6.98 4.24 7.82
CA ASP A 94 6.12 4.38 9.01
C ASP A 94 6.06 3.12 9.90
N TRP A 95 6.46 1.98 9.33
CA TRP A 95 6.41 0.67 9.95
C TRP A 95 7.79 0.11 10.32
N PHE A 96 8.85 0.79 9.90
CA PHE A 96 10.22 0.33 10.04
C PHE A 96 10.55 0.10 11.52
N ASP A 97 11.26 -0.99 11.78
CA ASP A 97 11.75 -1.40 13.11
C ASP A 97 10.68 -1.72 14.18
N THR A 98 9.41 -1.82 13.79
CA THR A 98 8.37 -2.34 14.69
C THR A 98 8.51 -3.86 14.84
N LEU A 99 8.23 -4.41 16.04
CA LEU A 99 8.32 -5.85 16.32
C LEU A 99 7.59 -6.72 15.27
N LYS A 100 6.38 -6.28 14.89
CA LYS A 100 5.57 -6.96 13.87
C LYS A 100 6.25 -7.01 12.50
N TRP A 101 6.96 -5.95 12.12
CA TRP A 101 7.64 -5.89 10.82
C TRP A 101 8.97 -6.63 10.83
N GLN A 102 9.67 -6.67 11.96
CA GLN A 102 10.81 -7.57 12.14
C GLN A 102 10.40 -9.05 11.98
N GLU A 103 9.21 -9.43 12.46
CA GLU A 103 8.65 -10.78 12.23
C GLU A 103 8.33 -11.03 10.75
N TYR A 104 7.67 -10.07 10.08
CA TYR A 104 7.41 -10.20 8.64
C TYR A 104 8.70 -10.32 7.83
N GLU A 105 9.73 -9.55 8.13
CA GLU A 105 11.03 -9.65 7.46
C GLU A 105 11.65 -11.03 7.64
N LYS A 106 11.62 -11.59 8.85
CA LYS A 106 12.09 -12.96 9.10
C LYS A 106 11.32 -13.97 8.26
N ASP A 107 10.00 -13.86 8.21
CA ASP A 107 9.16 -14.78 7.45
C ASP A 107 9.33 -14.64 5.94
N PHE A 108 9.47 -13.42 5.44
CA PHE A 108 9.75 -13.15 4.03
C PHE A 108 11.14 -13.60 3.61
N ASN A 109 12.15 -13.46 4.47
CA ASN A 109 13.51 -13.91 4.19
C ASN A 109 13.57 -15.44 4.01
N LYS A 110 12.79 -16.22 4.78
CA LYS A 110 12.69 -17.69 4.62
C LYS A 110 12.21 -18.11 3.23
N VAL A 111 11.48 -17.24 2.53
CA VAL A 111 10.90 -17.51 1.22
C VAL A 111 11.53 -16.67 0.10
N GLY A 112 12.66 -16.01 0.37
CA GLY A 112 13.42 -15.23 -0.61
C GLY A 112 12.76 -13.91 -1.02
N VAL A 113 11.82 -13.38 -0.23
CA VAL A 113 11.16 -12.10 -0.49
C VAL A 113 11.93 -10.97 0.16
N ARG A 114 12.21 -9.92 -0.61
CA ARG A 114 12.86 -8.70 -0.13
C ARG A 114 11.80 -7.70 0.34
N VAL A 115 12.01 -7.10 1.50
CA VAL A 115 11.18 -5.98 1.98
C VAL A 115 11.95 -4.68 1.75
N ILE A 116 11.31 -3.70 1.09
CA ILE A 116 11.91 -2.40 0.78
C ILE A 116 11.04 -1.30 1.39
N TYR A 117 11.68 -0.44 2.17
CA TYR A 117 11.06 0.70 2.83
C TYR A 117 11.37 1.98 2.06
N PHE A 118 10.34 2.79 1.83
CA PHE A 118 10.47 4.13 1.26
C PHE A 118 10.20 5.19 2.32
N PRO A 119 10.97 6.28 2.34
CA PRO A 119 10.74 7.36 3.28
C PRO A 119 9.36 7.99 3.09
N TYR A 120 8.63 8.22 4.17
CA TYR A 120 7.32 8.82 4.14
C TYR A 120 7.39 10.25 3.61
N TYR A 121 6.51 10.56 2.65
CA TYR A 121 6.42 11.89 2.08
C TYR A 121 5.73 12.86 3.06
N ARG A 122 6.49 13.82 3.59
CA ARG A 122 6.02 14.76 4.63
C ARG A 122 5.15 15.93 4.13
N GLY A 123 4.87 16.02 2.83
CA GLY A 123 4.05 17.09 2.25
C GLY A 123 2.56 16.81 2.42
N THR A 124 1.90 16.46 1.31
CA THR A 124 0.48 16.10 1.27
C THR A 124 0.22 14.68 1.80
N SER A 125 -0.76 14.56 2.70
CA SER A 125 -1.28 13.28 3.20
C SER A 125 -2.82 13.29 3.24
N SER A 126 -3.46 12.13 3.14
CA SER A 126 -4.93 12.01 3.26
C SER A 126 -5.43 12.55 4.60
N THR A 127 -4.66 12.37 5.69
CA THR A 127 -5.01 12.92 7.01
C THR A 127 -5.08 14.45 6.97
N LYS A 128 -4.09 15.10 6.36
CA LYS A 128 -4.04 16.56 6.26
C LYS A 128 -5.18 17.11 5.39
N ILE A 129 -5.47 16.45 4.27
CA ILE A 129 -6.60 16.83 3.40
C ILE A 129 -7.92 16.71 4.17
N ASN A 130 -8.12 15.58 4.86
CA ASN A 130 -9.35 15.34 5.59
C ASN A 130 -9.59 16.36 6.72
N GLN A 131 -8.54 16.71 7.48
CA GLN A 131 -8.60 17.76 8.50
C GLN A 131 -9.06 19.11 7.92
N ILE A 132 -8.51 19.51 6.77
CA ILE A 132 -8.90 20.77 6.10
C ILE A 132 -10.38 20.72 5.66
N LEU A 133 -10.86 19.57 5.16
CA LEU A 133 -12.26 19.41 4.76
C LEU A 133 -13.21 19.55 5.95
N ASP A 134 -12.84 18.99 7.11
CA ASP A 134 -13.63 19.09 8.34
C ASP A 134 -13.65 20.53 8.89
N GLU A 135 -12.53 21.25 8.83
CA GLU A 135 -12.42 22.66 9.26
C GLU A 135 -13.14 23.65 8.32
N SER A 136 -13.37 23.27 7.06
CA SER A 136 -14.02 24.10 6.05
C SER A 136 -15.55 24.04 6.06
N ARG A 137 -16.15 23.31 7.01
CA ARG A 137 -17.60 23.20 7.23
C ARG A 137 -18.09 24.26 8.22
#